data_AF-A0A8S9UVC9-F1
#
_entry.id   AF-A0A8S9UVC9-F1
#
_cell.length_a   1.000
_cell.length_b   1.000
_cell.length_c   1.000
_cell.angle_alpha   90.00
_cell.angle_beta   90.00
_cell.angle_gamma   90.00
#
_symmetry.space_group_name_H-M   'P 1'
#
loop_
_entity.id
_entity.type
_entity.pdbx_description
1 polymer ?
#
loop_
_entity_poly.entity_id
_entity_poly.type
_entity_poly.pdbx_seq_one_letter_code
_entity_poly.pdbx_strand_id
1 'polypeptide(L)' 'MGRGASLSDKEKGSILAYKEANMSTDAIATRGGRSWKVVNNFLKAPEAYGAKKSSGRPRKMTQTAERRLLRQASKRGGG' A
#
# COMPACT_ATOMS: atom_id res chain seq x y z
N MET A 1 -2.95 2.78 4.09
CA MET A 1 -3.95 2.82 3.01
C MET A 1 -5.27 2.36 3.58
N GLY A 2 -6.33 3.10 3.27
CA GLY A 2 -7.59 3.15 4.02
C GLY A 2 -8.54 1.99 3.74
N ARG A 3 -9.65 2.01 4.47
CA ARG A 3 -10.69 0.97 4.66
C ARG A 3 -11.27 0.26 3.41
N GLY A 4 -10.88 0.62 2.18
CA GLY A 4 -11.41 0.05 0.93
C GLY A 4 -10.37 -0.73 0.13
N ALA A 5 -10.83 -1.66 -0.70
CA ALA A 5 -9.98 -2.43 -1.60
C ALA A 5 -9.25 -1.50 -2.60
N SER A 6 -7.95 -1.74 -2.79
CA SER A 6 -7.15 -1.10 -3.84
C SER A 6 -7.74 -1.34 -5.22
N LEU A 7 -7.43 -0.46 -6.18
CA LEU A 7 -7.79 -0.66 -7.58
C LEU A 7 -7.15 -1.95 -8.11
N SER A 8 -7.97 -2.80 -8.72
CA SER A 8 -7.52 -3.95 -9.51
C SER A 8 -6.88 -3.49 -10.81
N ASP A 9 -6.09 -4.36 -11.45
CA ASP A 9 -5.41 -3.99 -12.70
C ASP A 9 -6.39 -3.73 -13.85
N LYS A 10 -7.55 -4.40 -13.85
CA LYS A 10 -8.65 -4.11 -14.78
C LYS A 10 -9.19 -2.69 -14.59
N GLU A 11 -9.40 -2.27 -13.35
CA GLU A 11 -9.89 -0.92 -13.05
C GLU A 11 -8.85 0.14 -13.40
N LYS A 12 -7.57 -0.11 -13.11
CA LYS A 12 -6.46 0.77 -13.51
C LYS A 12 -6.44 0.97 -15.04
N GLY A 13 -6.52 -0.13 -15.80
CA GLY A 13 -6.58 -0.08 -17.27
C GLY A 13 -7.75 0.74 -17.78
N SER A 14 -8.96 0.50 -17.25
CA SER A 14 -10.15 1.28 -17.62
C SER A 14 -10.01 2.77 -17.29
N ILE A 15 -9.47 3.11 -16.11
CA ILE A 15 -9.25 4.51 -15.71
C ILE A 15 -8.28 5.22 -16.66
N LEU A 16 -7.20 4.54 -17.07
CA LEU A 16 -6.23 5.09 -18.03
C LEU A 16 -6.87 5.30 -19.41
N ALA A 17 -7.60 4.30 -19.92
CA ALA A 17 -8.30 4.40 -21.20
C ALA A 17 -9.33 5.55 -21.21
N TYR A 18 -10.09 5.73 -20.13
CA TYR A 18 -11.02 6.86 -20.03
C TYR A 18 -10.31 8.21 -19.91
N LYS A 19 -9.15 8.25 -19.27
CA LYS A 19 -8.35 9.47 -19.20
C LYS A 19 -7.79 9.86 -20.56
N GLU A 20 -7.32 8.89 -21.34
CA GLU A 20 -6.88 9.08 -22.73
C GLU A 20 -8.03 9.57 -23.63
N ALA A 21 -9.25 9.08 -23.38
CA ALA A 21 -10.47 9.58 -24.02
C ALA A 21 -10.95 10.96 -23.53
N ASN A 22 -10.11 11.72 -22.81
CA ASN A 22 -10.39 13.05 -22.27
C ASN A 22 -11.64 13.12 -21.35
N MET A 23 -12.05 12.01 -20.73
CA MET A 23 -13.13 12.06 -19.76
C MET A 23 -12.70 12.81 -18.49
N SER A 24 -13.65 13.52 -17.87
CA SER A 24 -13.41 14.15 -16.58
C SER A 24 -13.19 13.09 -15.50
N THR A 25 -12.37 13.40 -14.50
CA THR A 25 -12.11 12.47 -13.38
C THR A 25 -13.38 12.08 -12.62
N ASP A 26 -14.38 12.96 -12.62
CA ASP A 26 -15.69 12.70 -12.02
C ASP A 26 -16.53 11.72 -12.84
N ALA A 27 -16.58 11.89 -14.16
CA ALA A 27 -17.22 10.94 -15.06
C ALA A 27 -16.56 9.55 -14.97
N ILE A 28 -15.23 9.51 -14.88
CA ILE A 28 -14.46 8.27 -14.69
C ILE A 28 -14.83 7.59 -13.36
N ALA A 29 -14.92 8.36 -12.27
CA ALA A 29 -15.28 7.86 -10.96
C ALA A 29 -16.68 7.26 -10.95
N THR A 30 -17.67 7.99 -11.49
CA THR A 30 -19.06 7.52 -11.62
C THR A 30 -19.14 6.27 -12.48
N ARG A 31 -18.50 6.26 -13.66
CA ARG A 31 -18.52 5.11 -14.58
C ARG A 31 -17.79 3.89 -14.02
N GLY A 32 -16.73 4.11 -13.25
CA GLY A 32 -15.94 3.05 -12.62
C GLY A 32 -16.49 2.58 -11.26
N GLY A 33 -17.56 3.19 -10.74
CA GLY A 33 -18.10 2.87 -9.41
C GLY A 33 -17.11 3.12 -8.27
N ARG A 34 -16.15 4.04 -8.45
CA ARG A 34 -15.10 4.36 -7.49
C ARG A 34 -15.22 5.80 -7.03
N SER A 35 -14.66 6.10 -5.86
CA SER A 35 -14.66 7.48 -5.38
C SER A 35 -13.74 8.34 -6.24
N TRP A 36 -14.15 9.58 -6.47
CA TRP A 36 -13.36 10.58 -7.18
C TRP A 36 -11.93 10.68 -6.62
N LYS A 37 -11.78 10.61 -5.29
CA LYS A 37 -10.48 10.72 -4.61
C LYS A 37 -9.56 9.53 -4.91
N VAL A 38 -10.10 8.33 -5.05
CA VAL A 38 -9.32 7.14 -5.44
C VAL A 38 -8.82 7.28 -6.88
N VAL A 39 -9.70 7.67 -7.80
CA VAL A 39 -9.36 7.89 -9.21
C VAL A 39 -8.32 9.00 -9.36
N ASN A 40 -8.53 10.15 -8.71
CA ASN A 40 -7.60 11.27 -8.75
C ASN A 40 -6.22 10.91 -8.17
N ASN A 41 -6.17 10.18 -7.05
CA ASN A 41 -4.91 9.73 -6.47
C ASN A 41 -4.17 8.75 -7.39
N PHE A 42 -4.89 7.86 -8.07
CA PHE A 42 -4.29 6.96 -9.06
C PHE A 42 -3.73 7.73 -10.26
N LEU A 43 -4.51 8.65 -10.85
CA LEU A 43 -4.10 9.42 -12.02
C LEU A 43 -2.88 10.33 -11.77
N LYS A 44 -2.67 10.78 -10.54
CA LYS A 44 -1.48 11.56 -10.17
C LYS A 44 -0.17 10.76 -10.22
N ALA A 45 -0.23 9.46 -9.93
CA ALA A 45 0.95 8.61 -9.85
C ALA A 45 0.56 7.15 -10.15
N PRO A 46 0.24 6.83 -11.42
CA PRO A 46 -0.29 5.52 -11.79
C PRO A 46 0.71 4.39 -11.53
N GLU A 47 2.00 4.62 -11.80
CA GLU A 47 3.06 3.63 -11.59
C GLU A 47 3.36 3.36 -10.10
N ALA A 48 3.29 4.41 -9.26
CA ALA A 48 3.56 4.29 -7.84
C ALA A 48 2.33 3.83 -7.02
N TYR A 49 1.17 3.70 -7.65
CA TYR A 49 -0.07 3.38 -6.96
C TYR A 49 -0.03 1.97 -6.35
N GLY A 50 -0.20 1.89 -5.03
CA GLY A 50 -0.18 0.62 -4.31
C GLY A 50 1.22 0.04 -4.06
N ALA A 51 2.29 0.68 -4.55
CA ALA A 51 3.67 0.22 -4.32
C ALA A 51 4.10 0.30 -2.85
N LYS A 52 3.52 1.24 -2.09
CA LYS A 52 3.89 1.48 -0.69
C LYS A 52 3.31 0.39 0.22
N LYS A 53 4.13 -0.58 0.61
CA LYS A 53 3.75 -1.56 1.64
C LYS A 53 3.60 -0.88 3.00
N SER A 54 2.59 -1.28 3.77
CA SER A 54 2.52 -0.92 5.19
C SER A 54 3.63 -1.67 5.93
N SER A 55 4.41 -0.98 6.76
CA SER A 55 5.40 -1.62 7.64
C SER A 55 4.78 -2.48 8.75
N GLY A 56 3.45 -2.54 8.80
CA GLY A 56 2.71 -3.25 9.83
C GLY A 56 2.88 -2.60 11.21
N ARG A 57 2.44 -3.31 12.24
CA ARG A 57 2.64 -2.90 13.63
C ARG A 57 4.12 -3.06 13.99
N PRO A 58 4.78 -2.02 14.55
CA PRO A 58 6.15 -2.15 15.04
C PRO A 58 6.31 -3.33 16.01
N ARG A 59 7.45 -4.03 15.95
CA ARG A 59 7.79 -5.10 16.91
C ARG A 59 7.93 -4.51 18.32
N LYS A 60 7.47 -5.22 19.34
CA LYS A 60 7.59 -4.79 20.75
C LYS A 60 9.04 -4.72 21.23
N MET A 61 9.91 -5.59 20.70
CA MET A 61 11.33 -5.60 20.99
C MET A 61 12.13 -5.00 19.85
N THR A 62 13.12 -4.18 20.22
CA THR A 62 14.13 -3.70 19.28
C THR A 62 15.12 -4.82 18.96
N GLN A 63 15.78 -4.75 17.80
CA GLN A 63 16.83 -5.72 17.43
C GLN A 63 17.93 -5.82 18.50
N THR A 64 18.24 -4.70 19.16
CA THR A 64 19.24 -4.66 20.23
C THR A 64 18.80 -5.44 21.48
N ALA A 65 17.53 -5.32 21.88
CA ALA A 65 16.99 -6.07 23.01
C ALA A 65 16.98 -7.58 22.72
N GLU A 66 16.58 -7.98 21.51
CA GLU A 66 16.59 -9.36 21.05
C GLU A 66 18.01 -9.96 21.08
N ARG A 67 19.01 -9.22 20.57
CA ARG A 67 20.44 -9.64 20.63
C ARG A 67 20.94 -9.79 22.07
N ARG A 68 20.57 -8.89 22.98
CA ARG A 68 20.98 -8.98 24.40
C ARG A 68 20.40 -10.22 25.05
N LEU A 69 19.13 -10.54 24.77
CA LEU A 69 18.44 -11.70 25.34
C LEU A 69 19.07 -13.01 24.85
N LEU A 70 19.33 -13.12 23.54
CA LEU A 70 20.02 -14.28 22.95
C LEU A 70 21.42 -14.50 23.55
N ARG A 71 22.19 -13.41 23.71
CA ARG A 71 23.52 -13.47 24.34
C ARG A 71 23.45 -13.89 25.80
N GLN A 72 22.41 -13.50 26.53
CA GLN A 72 22.21 -13.91 27.92
C GLN A 72 21.87 -15.41 28.00
N ALA A 73 21.04 -15.91 27.07
CA ALA A 73 20.66 -17.32 26.99
C ALA A 73 21.84 -18.23 26.62
N SER A 74 22.70 -17.81 25.67
CA SER A 74 23.84 -18.60 25.23
C SER A 74 24.93 -18.78 26.31
N LYS A 75 24.99 -17.87 27.29
CA LYS A 75 25.93 -17.97 28.42
C LYS A 75 25.65 -19.14 29.36
N ARG A 76 24.45 -19.74 29.32
CA ARG A 76 24.04 -20.80 30.26
C ARG A 76 24.24 -22.23 29.74
N GLY A 77 24.61 -22.41 28.47
CA GLY A 77 24.82 -23.72 27.83
C GLY A 77 26.28 -24.06 27.50
N GLY A 78 27.23 -23.26 27.98
CA GLY A 78 28.66 -23.41 27.70
C GLY A 78 29.50 -23.39 28.98
N GLY A 79 29.16 -24.26 29.93
CA GLY A 79 29.89 -24.49 31.18
C GLY A 79 29.68 -25.92 31.63
#